data_AF-A0A963JVJ9-F1
#
_entry.id   AF-A0A963JVJ9-F1
#
_cell.length_a   1.000
_cell.length_b   1.000
_cell.length_c   1.000
_cell.angle_alpha   90.00
_cell.angle_beta   90.00
_cell.angle_gamma   90.00
#
_symmetry.space_group_name_H-M   'P 1'
#
loop_
_entity.id
_entity.type
_entity.pdbx_description
1 polymer ?
#
loop_
_entity_poly.entity_id
_entity_poly.type
_entity_poly.pdbx_seq_one_letter_code
_entity_poly.pdbx_strand_id
1 'polypeptide(L)'
;HRFLGGSLQLPTGIERLAQSTGVPLLHGITYTQRPSHLKVVVEPLPENPIEAIDRVIQRLDQDVQDRPWAWWHWGLWEQMWHPTTKGGEL
;
A
#
# COMPACT_ATOMS: atom_id res chain seq x y z
N HIS A 1 -2.17 5.75 6.39
CA HIS A 1 -1.17 6.09 5.35
C HIS A 1 -1.80 6.99 4.28
N ARG A 2 -1.10 8.00 3.76
CA ARG A 2 -1.63 8.90 2.71
C ARG A 2 -1.79 8.14 1.39
N PHE A 3 -2.95 8.25 0.74
CA PHE A 3 -3.24 7.49 -0.49
C PHE A 3 -4.37 8.13 -1.31
N LEU A 4 -4.15 8.37 -2.60
CA LEU A 4 -5.06 8.96 -3.60
C LEU A 4 -5.84 10.17 -3.07
N GLY A 5 -5.13 11.14 -2.48
CA GLY A 5 -5.74 12.37 -1.93
C GLY A 5 -6.55 12.17 -0.64
N GLY A 6 -6.62 10.95 -0.13
CA GLY A 6 -7.20 10.61 1.16
C GLY A 6 -6.20 9.88 2.06
N SER A 7 -6.75 9.02 2.90
CA SER A 7 -5.99 8.13 3.77
C SER A 7 -6.48 6.69 3.65
N LEU A 8 -5.54 5.76 3.54
CA LEU A 8 -5.82 4.34 3.65
C LEU A 8 -5.59 3.90 5.10
N GLN A 9 -6.62 3.31 5.70
CA GLN A 9 -6.54 2.61 6.98
C GLN A 9 -6.31 1.13 6.70
N LEU A 10 -5.12 0.65 7.03
CA LEU A 10 -4.76 -0.76 6.91
C LEU A 10 -4.79 -1.43 8.28
N PRO A 11 -5.06 -2.76 8.34
CA PRO A 11 -4.80 -3.52 9.54
C PRO A 11 -3.32 -3.44 9.95
N THR A 12 -3.05 -3.04 11.18
CA THR A 12 -1.68 -2.82 11.72
C THR A 12 -0.97 -4.12 12.12
N GLY A 13 -1.53 -5.29 11.78
CA GLY A 13 -1.00 -6.59 12.19
C GLY A 13 0.41 -6.85 11.69
N ILE A 14 0.72 -6.44 10.45
CA ILE A 14 2.04 -6.64 9.85
C ILE A 14 3.11 -5.77 10.51
N GLU A 15 2.76 -4.51 10.84
CA GLU A 15 3.62 -3.57 11.55
C GLU A 15 3.95 -4.08 12.95
N ARG A 16 2.91 -4.53 13.68
CA ARG A 16 3.06 -5.08 15.03
C ARG A 16 3.94 -6.33 15.05
N LEU A 17 3.76 -7.23 14.07
CA LEU A 17 4.57 -8.44 13.97
C LEU A 17 6.03 -8.11 13.68
N ALA A 18 6.30 -7.27 12.69
CA ALA A 18 7.66 -6.81 12.36
C ALA A 18 8.32 -6.15 13.57
N GLN A 19 7.60 -5.27 14.27
CA GLN A 19 8.10 -4.59 15.47
C GLN A 19 8.42 -5.58 16.60
N SER A 20 7.60 -6.61 16.81
CA SER A 20 7.80 -7.57 17.90
C SER A 20 8.90 -8.60 17.64
N THR A 21 9.20 -8.87 16.37
CA THR A 21 10.11 -9.94 15.97
C THR A 21 11.45 -9.41 15.46
N GLY A 22 11.52 -8.12 15.10
CA GLY A 22 12.73 -7.51 14.52
C GLY A 22 13.11 -8.07 13.16
N VAL A 23 12.20 -8.79 12.48
CA VAL A 23 12.48 -9.36 11.16
C VAL A 23 12.36 -8.30 10.06
N PRO A 24 13.22 -8.33 9.03
CA PRO A 24 13.10 -7.43 7.89
C PRO A 24 11.78 -7.61 7.15
N LEU A 25 11.22 -6.50 6.67
CA LEU A 25 10.09 -6.49 5.77
C LEU A 25 10.56 -6.42 4.30
N LEU A 26 9.85 -7.12 3.42
CA LEU A 26 10.05 -7.09 1.98
C LEU A 26 8.74 -6.68 1.30
N HIS A 27 8.84 -5.88 0.23
CA HIS A 27 7.73 -5.58 -0.65
C HIS A 27 7.79 -6.45 -1.89
N GLY A 28 6.82 -7.35 -2.02
CA GLY A 28 6.61 -8.15 -3.23
C GLY A 28 5.51 -7.55 -4.10
N ILE A 29 5.83 -7.24 -5.36
CA ILE A 29 4.88 -6.71 -6.34
C ILE A 29 4.84 -7.64 -7.55
N THR A 30 3.64 -7.91 -8.05
CA THR A 30 3.45 -8.68 -9.28
C THR A 30 2.80 -7.82 -10.36
N TYR A 31 3.34 -7.91 -11.56
CA TYR A 31 2.88 -7.18 -12.74
C TYR A 31 2.53 -8.20 -13.82
N THR A 32 1.28 -8.23 -14.27
CA THR A 32 0.91 -8.97 -15.48
C THR A 32 1.51 -8.26 -16.69
N GLN A 33 2.51 -8.89 -17.34
CA GLN A 33 3.10 -8.37 -18.57
C GLN A 33 2.35 -8.87 -19.81
N ARG A 34 1.90 -10.13 -19.79
CA ARG A 34 1.09 -10.80 -20.81
C ARG A 34 0.21 -11.86 -20.12
N PRO A 35 -0.84 -12.42 -20.74
CA PRO A 35 -1.75 -13.38 -20.09
C PRO A 35 -1.07 -14.57 -19.39
N SER A 36 0.09 -14.99 -19.88
CA SER A 36 0.88 -16.09 -19.31
C SER A 36 2.22 -15.68 -18.70
N HIS A 37 2.50 -14.38 -18.56
CA HIS A 37 3.77 -13.88 -18.01
C HIS A 37 3.54 -12.83 -16.92
N LEU A 38 4.13 -13.10 -15.76
CA LEU A 38 4.19 -12.18 -14.62
C LEU A 38 5.63 -11.71 -14.43
N LYS A 39 5.80 -10.42 -14.19
CA LYS A 39 7.03 -9.86 -13.60
C LYS A 39 6.84 -9.76 -12.10
N VAL A 40 7.77 -10.33 -11.34
CA VAL A 40 7.81 -10.21 -9.88
C VAL A 40 8.95 -9.26 -9.52
N VAL A 41 8.66 -8.30 -8.64
CA VAL A 41 9.64 -7.39 -8.05
C VAL A 41 9.63 -7.63 -6.56
N VAL A 42 10.81 -7.83 -5.97
CA VAL A 42 10.98 -7.98 -4.52
C VAL A 42 12.02 -6.96 -4.08
N GLU A 43 11.61 -6.05 -3.19
CA GLU A 43 12.46 -4.96 -2.71
C GLU A 43 12.53 -4.99 -1.18
N PRO A 44 13.71 -4.73 -0.59
CA PRO A 44 13.80 -4.52 0.85
C PRO A 44 13.07 -3.24 1.25
N LEU A 45 12.44 -3.26 2.43
CA LEU A 45 11.80 -2.09 3.01
C LEU A 45 12.65 -1.50 4.14
N PRO A 46 12.41 -0.23 4.51
CA PRO A 46 12.96 0.38 5.72
C PRO A 46 12.77 -0.49 6.97
N GLU A 47 13.70 -0.39 7.92
CA GLU A 47 13.65 -1.16 9.17
C GLU A 47 12.48 -0.73 10.07
N ASN A 48 12.11 0.56 10.03
CA ASN A 48 10.96 1.06 10.77
C ASN A 48 9.66 0.53 10.13
N PRO A 49 8.82 -0.25 10.85
CA PRO A 49 7.65 -0.88 10.26
C PRO A 49 6.61 0.13 9.72
N ILE A 50 6.44 1.27 10.38
CA ILE A 50 5.48 2.30 9.95
C ILE A 50 5.98 2.93 8.64
N GLU A 51 7.27 3.29 8.59
CA GLU A 51 7.89 3.83 7.37
C GLU A 51 7.87 2.82 6.22
N ALA A 52 8.08 1.53 6.52
CA ALA A 52 8.00 0.45 5.57
C ALA A 52 6.61 0.36 4.92
N ILE A 53 5.54 0.43 5.71
CA ILE A 53 4.18 0.42 5.18
C ILE A 53 3.87 1.73 4.43
N ASP A 54 4.32 2.90 4.91
CA ASP A 54 4.19 4.14 4.14
C ASP A 54 4.85 4.05 2.75
N ARG A 55 6.03 3.43 2.65
CA ARG A 55 6.73 3.17 1.37
C ARG A 55 5.92 2.27 0.45
N VAL A 56 5.33 1.20 0.98
CA VAL A 56 4.44 0.29 0.23
C VAL A 56 3.23 1.05 -0.30
N ILE A 57 2.60 1.87 0.53
CA ILE A 57 1.42 2.65 0.16
C ILE A 57 1.74 3.71 -0.89
N GLN A 58 2.88 4.40 -0.78
CA GLN A 58 3.31 5.35 -1.81
C GLN A 58 3.56 4.66 -3.16
N ARG A 59 4.15 3.47 -3.13
CA ARG A 59 4.35 2.68 -4.34
C ARG A 59 3.01 2.28 -4.96
N LEU A 60 2.08 1.82 -4.12
CA LEU A 60 0.73 1.48 -4.54
C LEU A 60 -0.01 2.68 -5.14
N ASP A 61 0.14 3.87 -4.55
CA ASP A 61 -0.44 5.12 -5.03
C ASP A 61 -0.03 5.39 -6.48
N GLN A 62 1.28 5.26 -6.77
CA GLN A 62 1.80 5.38 -8.12
C GLN A 62 1.28 4.27 -9.05
N ASP A 63 1.27 3.02 -8.59
CA ASP A 63 0.80 1.89 -9.41
C ASP A 63 -0.70 2.00 -9.78
N VAL A 64 -1.52 2.59 -8.92
CA VAL A 64 -2.95 2.86 -9.21
C VAL A 64 -3.10 4.01 -10.19
N GLN A 65 -2.30 5.07 -10.07
CA GLN A 65 -2.29 6.17 -11.03
C GLN A 65 -1.83 5.72 -12.42
N ASP A 66 -0.79 4.87 -12.50
CA ASP A 66 -0.21 4.42 -13.77
C ASP A 66 -1.11 3.41 -14.50
N ARG A 67 -1.79 2.53 -13.75
CA ARG A 67 -2.57 1.41 -14.29
C ARG A 67 -3.89 1.22 -13.54
N PRO A 68 -4.81 2.19 -13.56
CA PRO A 68 -6.05 2.15 -12.77
C PRO A 68 -6.91 0.91 -13.09
N TRP A 69 -6.91 0.45 -14.34
CA TRP A 69 -7.63 -0.76 -14.75
C TRP A 69 -7.13 -2.05 -14.11
N ALA A 70 -5.92 -2.08 -13.54
CA ALA A 70 -5.41 -3.28 -12.85
C ALA A 70 -6.03 -3.46 -11.46
N TRP A 71 -6.72 -2.45 -10.94
CA TRP A 71 -7.18 -2.36 -9.55
C TRP A 71 -8.70 -2.43 -9.39
N TRP A 72 -9.44 -2.61 -10.49
CA TRP A 72 -10.90 -2.63 -10.54
C TRP A 72 -11.56 -3.70 -9.66
N HIS A 73 -10.87 -4.79 -9.37
CA HIS A 73 -11.39 -5.87 -8.51
C HIS A 73 -11.17 -5.64 -7.02
N TRP A 74 -10.50 -4.56 -6.61
CA TRP A 74 -10.17 -4.38 -5.22
C TRP A 74 -11.38 -3.85 -4.42
N GLY A 75 -12.31 -4.74 -4.10
CA GLY A 75 -13.60 -4.42 -3.50
C GLY A 75 -13.58 -3.94 -2.05
N LEU A 76 -12.39 -3.78 -1.44
CA LEU A 76 -12.25 -3.32 -0.05
C LEU A 76 -11.92 -1.82 0.06
N TRP A 77 -11.75 -1.13 -1.08
CA TRP A 77 -11.41 0.31 -1.08
C TRP A 77 -12.40 1.15 -0.27
N GLU A 78 -13.69 0.90 -0.43
CA GLU A 78 -14.74 1.69 0.22
C GLU A 78 -14.67 1.65 1.75
N GLN A 79 -14.11 0.58 2.33
CA GLN A 79 -14.00 0.41 3.78
C GLN A 79 -12.67 0.92 4.34
N MET A 80 -11.62 0.89 3.52
CA MET A 80 -10.27 1.27 3.96
C MET A 80 -9.96 2.74 3.65
N TRP A 81 -10.49 3.28 2.56
CA TRP A 81 -10.20 4.63 2.11
C TRP A 81 -11.12 5.65 2.76
N HIS A 82 -10.51 6.67 3.35
CA HIS A 82 -11.22 7.77 3.99
C HIS A 82 -10.73 9.09 3.39
N PRO A 83 -11.64 10.02 3.06
CA PRO A 83 -11.24 11.34 2.59
C PRO A 83 -10.45 12.06 3.68
N THR A 84 -9.39 12.76 3.31
CA THR A 84 -8.70 13.67 4.24
C THR A 84 -9.60 14.89 4.42
N THR A 85 -10.33 14.95 5.53
CA THR A 85 -11.19 16.09 5.86
C THR A 85 -10.32 17.33 5.96
N LYS A 86 -10.44 18.26 5.01
CA LYS A 86 -9.98 19.63 5.20
C LYS A 86 -10.98 20.32 6.12
N GLY A 87 -10.60 20.50 7.38
CA GLY A 87 -11.10 21.56 8.28
C GLY A 87 -12.60 21.58 8.56
N GLY A 88 -12.99 21.03 9.71
CA GLY A 88 -14.03 21.66 10.50
C GLY A 88 -13.41 22.81 11.28
N GLU A 89 -13.43 24.02 10.71
CA GLU A 89 -13.31 25.30 11.42
C GLU A 89 -14.15 26.33 10.65
N LEU A 90 -15.36 26.58 11.15
CA LEU A 90 -16.11 27.82 11.02
C LEU A 90 -16.55 28.23 12.42
#